data_AF-A0AAW4HPH7-F1
#
_entry.id   AF-A0AAW4HPH7-F1
#
_cell.length_a   1.000
_cell.length_b   1.000
_cell.length_c   1.000
_cell.angle_alpha   90.00
_cell.angle_beta   90.00
_cell.angle_gamma   90.00
#
_symmetry.space_group_name_H-M   'P 1'
#
loop_
_entity.id
_entity.type
_entity.pdbx_description
1 polymer ?
#
loop_
_entity_poly.entity_id
_entity_poly.type
_entity_poly.pdbx_seq_one_letter_code
_entity_poly.pdbx_strand_id
1 'polypeptide(L)'
;MSDKPLNRKLLLQERKNELNRRMARKKSTYNLSTILGIACFVILFFLAYISPDYTKEQFDIPTPMLYIILISYGIVLIAIPLTRTMSEQIVELQDIENELDLLSISHSSLEERSEKLFKHHHLELKRYYDENLKQSSWIFVVGIACIGVGFVIIGVTLYFLIANSSNELENKIIVASVGAIGAILSNFIAVIYLKMHSETVKALTEFHNRFVNTHHFYFSNFLLSKIQNEDKREDALVELALKINGISPKAPAQGEENK
;
A
#
# COMPACT_ATOMS: atom_id res chain seq x y z
N MET A 1 -28.28 -31.19 16.74
CA MET A 1 -27.22 -30.19 17.02
C MET A 1 -26.25 -30.03 15.84
N SER A 2 -26.73 -30.06 14.58
CA SER A 2 -25.91 -30.24 13.36
C SER A 2 -26.07 -29.13 12.29
N ASP A 3 -26.73 -28.01 12.59
CA ASP A 3 -27.03 -26.95 11.59
C ASP A 3 -26.14 -25.71 11.67
N LYS A 4 -25.33 -25.57 12.72
CA LYS A 4 -24.53 -24.36 12.99
C LYS A 4 -23.51 -24.01 11.89
N PRO A 5 -22.72 -24.95 11.34
CA PRO A 5 -21.72 -24.61 10.32
C PRO A 5 -22.33 -24.32 8.94
N LEU A 6 -23.44 -24.98 8.58
CA LEU A 6 -24.13 -24.77 7.30
C LEU A 6 -24.78 -23.38 7.26
N ASN A 7 -25.43 -22.98 8.35
CA ASN A 7 -26.07 -21.67 8.47
C ASN A 7 -25.02 -20.52 8.47
N ARG A 8 -23.85 -20.74 9.08
CA ARG A 8 -22.73 -19.78 9.03
C ARG A 8 -22.17 -19.62 7.62
N LYS A 9 -22.01 -20.71 6.86
CA LYS A 9 -21.51 -20.68 5.48
C LYS A 9 -22.43 -19.89 4.55
N LEU A 10 -23.74 -20.10 4.66
CA LEU A 10 -24.76 -19.37 3.89
C LEU A 10 -24.72 -17.86 4.20
N LEU A 11 -24.62 -17.50 5.48
CA LEU A 11 -24.54 -16.10 5.92
C LEU A 11 -23.28 -15.40 5.38
N LEU A 12 -22.14 -16.09 5.37
CA LEU A 12 -20.89 -15.56 4.80
C LEU A 12 -20.97 -15.40 3.27
N GLN A 13 -21.63 -16.32 2.55
CA GLN A 13 -21.87 -16.18 1.10
C GLN A 13 -22.78 -15.00 0.77
N GLU A 14 -23.83 -14.79 1.56
CA GLU A 14 -24.72 -13.63 1.41
C GLU A 14 -23.97 -12.32 1.64
N ARG A 15 -23.18 -12.25 2.73
CA ARG A 15 -22.35 -11.08 3.04
C ARG A 15 -21.31 -10.80 1.96
N LYS A 16 -20.66 -11.84 1.40
CA LYS A 16 -19.75 -11.73 0.25
C LYS A 16 -20.43 -11.08 -0.96
N ASN A 17 -21.64 -11.55 -1.30
CA ASN A 17 -22.40 -11.02 -2.43
C ASN A 17 -22.84 -9.57 -2.20
N GLU A 18 -23.23 -9.23 -0.96
CA GLU A 18 -23.55 -7.87 -0.59
C GLU A 18 -22.34 -6.94 -0.72
N LEU A 19 -21.18 -7.37 -0.22
CA LEU A 19 -19.93 -6.61 -0.29
C LEU A 19 -19.52 -6.33 -1.74
N ASN A 20 -19.58 -7.35 -2.60
CA ASN A 20 -19.33 -7.21 -4.04
C ASN A 20 -20.26 -6.20 -4.70
N ARG A 21 -21.55 -6.19 -4.35
CA ARG A 21 -22.50 -5.17 -4.83
C ARG A 21 -22.14 -3.77 -4.33
N ARG A 22 -21.74 -3.62 -3.07
CA ARG A 22 -21.30 -2.32 -2.50
C ARG A 22 -20.04 -1.81 -3.21
N MET A 23 -19.06 -2.67 -3.44
CA MET A 23 -17.82 -2.34 -4.17
C MET A 23 -18.10 -1.93 -5.62
N ALA A 24 -18.97 -2.64 -6.34
CA ALA A 24 -19.35 -2.31 -7.71
C ALA A 24 -20.04 -0.93 -7.81
N ARG A 25 -20.96 -0.61 -6.87
CA ARG A 25 -21.60 0.71 -6.80
C ARG A 25 -20.57 1.81 -6.51
N LYS A 26 -19.69 1.60 -5.53
CA LYS A 26 -18.67 2.57 -5.14
C LYS A 26 -17.68 2.85 -6.28
N LYS A 27 -17.31 1.83 -7.06
CA LYS A 27 -16.46 1.96 -8.26
C LYS A 27 -17.12 2.83 -9.34
N SER A 28 -18.43 2.67 -9.56
CA SER A 28 -19.17 3.52 -10.50
C SER A 28 -19.23 4.98 -10.04
N THR A 29 -19.52 5.22 -8.76
CA THR A 29 -19.52 6.59 -8.19
C THR A 29 -18.14 7.23 -8.21
N TYR A 30 -17.06 6.46 -7.98
CA TYR A 30 -15.68 6.92 -8.09
C TYR A 30 -15.36 7.39 -9.52
N ASN A 31 -15.68 6.57 -10.52
CA ASN A 31 -15.45 6.91 -11.93
C ASN A 31 -16.26 8.15 -12.34
N LEU A 32 -17.51 8.27 -11.88
CA LEU A 32 -18.34 9.44 -12.17
C LEU A 32 -17.78 10.72 -11.55
N SER A 33 -17.38 10.68 -10.27
CA SER A 33 -16.81 11.83 -9.55
C SER A 33 -15.49 12.31 -10.17
N THR A 34 -14.63 11.38 -10.59
CA THR A 34 -13.34 11.70 -11.24
C THR A 34 -13.55 12.32 -12.62
N ILE A 35 -14.48 11.80 -13.42
CA ILE A 35 -14.86 12.39 -14.72
C ILE A 35 -15.41 13.80 -14.53
N LEU A 36 -16.28 14.02 -13.54
CA LEU A 36 -16.86 15.33 -13.23
C LEU A 36 -15.79 16.34 -12.81
N GLY A 37 -14.82 15.92 -11.99
CA GLY A 37 -13.67 16.73 -11.58
C GLY A 37 -12.80 17.15 -12.77
N ILE A 38 -12.48 16.21 -13.67
CA ILE A 38 -11.71 16.48 -14.90
C ILE A 38 -12.47 17.44 -15.82
N ALA A 39 -13.78 17.23 -16.00
CA ALA A 39 -14.63 18.13 -16.79
C ALA A 39 -14.60 19.57 -16.23
N CYS A 40 -14.59 19.74 -14.91
CA CYS A 40 -14.42 21.04 -14.26
C CYS A 40 -13.10 21.73 -14.64
N PHE A 41 -11.98 21.00 -14.67
CA PHE A 41 -10.68 21.55 -15.08
C PHE A 41 -10.64 21.92 -16.58
N VAL A 42 -11.29 21.13 -17.44
CA VAL A 42 -11.40 21.43 -18.87
C VAL A 42 -12.22 22.70 -19.10
N ILE A 43 -13.35 22.85 -18.39
CA ILE A 43 -14.18 24.07 -18.44
C ILE A 43 -13.38 25.28 -17.96
N LEU A 44 -12.58 25.12 -16.90
CA LEU A 44 -11.72 26.18 -16.38
C LEU A 44 -10.67 26.62 -17.41
N PHE A 45 -10.03 25.67 -18.09
CA PHE A 45 -9.07 25.95 -19.16
C PHE A 45 -9.73 26.67 -20.34
N PHE A 46 -10.94 26.25 -20.72
CA PHE A 46 -11.70 26.85 -21.81
C PHE A 46 -12.16 28.27 -21.50
N LEU A 47 -12.63 28.53 -20.27
CA LEU A 47 -12.99 29.87 -19.77
C LEU A 47 -11.76 30.80 -19.68
N ALA A 48 -10.59 30.27 -19.34
CA ALA A 48 -9.34 31.04 -19.35
C ALA A 48 -8.87 31.40 -20.78
N TYR A 49 -9.18 30.56 -21.79
CA TYR A 49 -8.76 30.74 -23.18
C TYR A 49 -9.66 31.69 -23.98
N ILE A 50 -10.99 31.63 -23.79
CA ILE A 50 -11.94 32.38 -24.64
C ILE A 50 -11.94 33.89 -24.40
N SER A 51 -11.60 34.35 -23.19
CA SER A 51 -11.07 35.68 -22.80
C SER A 51 -11.61 36.12 -21.43
N PRO A 52 -10.80 36.86 -20.64
CA PRO A 52 -11.16 37.31 -19.29
C PRO A 52 -12.26 38.39 -19.22
N ASP A 53 -12.73 38.92 -20.36
CA ASP A 53 -13.75 39.98 -20.38
C ASP A 53 -15.19 39.44 -20.40
N TYR A 54 -15.45 38.27 -20.99
CA TYR A 54 -16.78 37.61 -20.94
C TYR A 54 -17.20 37.22 -19.51
N THR A 55 -16.23 36.89 -18.66
CA THR A 55 -16.50 36.47 -17.27
C THR A 55 -16.82 37.66 -16.35
N LYS A 56 -16.32 38.86 -16.68
CA LYS A 56 -16.63 40.11 -15.95
C LYS A 56 -18.04 40.61 -16.25
N GLU A 57 -18.50 40.56 -17.50
CA GLU A 57 -19.83 41.04 -17.90
C GLU A 57 -20.98 40.22 -17.32
N GLN A 58 -20.79 38.91 -17.15
CA GLN A 58 -21.89 38.00 -16.80
C GLN A 58 -22.04 37.73 -15.30
N PHE A 59 -20.97 37.78 -14.50
CA PHE A 59 -20.97 37.23 -13.13
C PHE A 59 -20.66 38.21 -12.00
N ASP A 60 -20.28 39.47 -12.26
CA ASP A 60 -19.98 40.52 -11.25
C ASP A 60 -19.03 40.09 -10.09
N ILE A 61 -18.36 38.95 -10.24
CA ILE A 61 -17.38 38.40 -9.30
C ILE A 61 -16.00 38.65 -9.90
N PRO A 62 -15.01 39.12 -9.11
CA PRO A 62 -13.65 39.28 -9.60
C PRO A 62 -13.13 37.95 -10.16
N THR A 63 -12.66 37.96 -11.40
CA THR A 63 -12.15 36.81 -12.14
C THR A 63 -11.17 35.91 -11.34
N PRO A 64 -10.20 36.43 -10.56
CA PRO A 64 -9.32 35.57 -9.75
C PRO A 64 -10.07 34.78 -8.67
N MET A 65 -11.17 35.30 -8.12
CA MET A 65 -11.95 34.63 -7.07
C MET A 65 -12.74 33.44 -7.63
N LEU A 66 -13.29 33.57 -8.85
CA LEU A 66 -13.96 32.46 -9.56
C LEU A 66 -13.00 31.30 -9.85
N TYR A 67 -11.77 31.59 -10.29
CA TYR A 67 -10.76 30.55 -10.53
C TYR A 67 -10.39 29.80 -9.23
N ILE A 68 -10.23 30.51 -8.11
CA ILE A 68 -9.93 29.90 -6.81
C ILE A 68 -11.08 28.98 -6.37
N ILE A 69 -12.33 29.42 -6.51
CA ILE A 69 -13.51 28.62 -6.14
C ILE A 69 -13.57 27.34 -6.99
N LEU A 70 -13.42 27.45 -8.31
CA LEU A 70 -13.47 26.29 -9.21
C LEU A 70 -12.30 25.32 -9.00
N ILE A 71 -11.09 25.83 -8.75
CA ILE A 71 -9.92 25.00 -8.42
C ILE A 71 -10.17 24.26 -7.09
N SER A 72 -10.66 24.97 -6.06
CA SER A 72 -10.95 24.32 -4.77
C SER A 72 -12.03 23.24 -4.89
N TYR A 73 -13.07 23.49 -5.70
CA TYR A 73 -14.14 22.52 -5.94
C TYR A 73 -13.65 21.31 -6.74
N GLY A 74 -12.80 21.53 -7.76
CA GLY A 74 -12.16 20.46 -8.53
C GLY A 74 -11.23 19.59 -7.68
N ILE A 75 -10.44 20.20 -6.78
CA ILE A 75 -9.59 19.47 -5.83
C ILE A 75 -10.45 18.62 -4.89
N VAL A 76 -11.53 19.16 -4.34
CA VAL A 76 -12.42 18.43 -3.42
C VAL A 76 -13.09 17.23 -4.14
N LEU A 77 -13.58 17.41 -5.36
CA LEU A 77 -14.22 16.33 -6.15
C LEU A 77 -13.25 15.21 -6.53
N ILE A 78 -11.96 15.50 -6.68
CA ILE A 78 -10.92 14.49 -6.94
C ILE A 78 -10.41 13.88 -5.62
N ALA A 79 -10.32 14.65 -4.54
CA ALA A 79 -9.81 14.19 -3.25
C ALA A 79 -10.78 13.26 -2.49
N ILE A 80 -12.09 13.52 -2.53
CA ILE A 80 -13.11 12.67 -1.89
C ILE A 80 -13.04 11.19 -2.34
N PRO A 81 -12.97 10.88 -3.65
CA PRO A 81 -12.84 9.49 -4.11
C PRO A 81 -11.48 8.86 -3.77
N LEU A 82 -10.40 9.66 -3.65
CA LEU A 82 -9.07 9.17 -3.26
C LEU A 82 -8.97 8.82 -1.77
N THR A 83 -9.63 9.58 -0.90
CA THR A 83 -9.58 9.37 0.56
C THR A 83 -10.50 8.26 1.05
N ARG A 84 -11.60 7.97 0.33
CA ARG A 84 -12.50 6.84 0.63
C ARG A 84 -11.94 5.52 0.11
N THR A 85 -10.81 5.09 0.67
CA THR A 85 -10.07 3.89 0.30
C THR A 85 -11.01 2.67 0.19
N MET A 86 -10.93 1.93 -0.92
CA MET A 86 -11.58 0.60 -1.07
C MET A 86 -10.92 -0.48 -0.22
N SER A 87 -9.83 -0.16 0.48
CA SER A 87 -9.00 -1.10 1.25
C SER A 87 -9.81 -1.88 2.27
N GLU A 88 -10.65 -1.21 3.07
CA GLU A 88 -11.42 -1.87 4.13
C GLU A 88 -12.41 -2.91 3.57
N GLN A 89 -13.06 -2.62 2.44
CA GLN A 89 -14.01 -3.55 1.82
C GLN A 89 -13.29 -4.72 1.13
N ILE A 90 -12.10 -4.49 0.58
CA ILE A 90 -11.28 -5.56 0.00
C ILE A 90 -10.77 -6.49 1.10
N VAL A 91 -10.33 -5.93 2.23
CA VAL A 91 -9.91 -6.71 3.42
C VAL A 91 -11.08 -7.51 3.97
N GLU A 92 -12.25 -6.90 4.17
CA GLU A 92 -13.44 -7.62 4.65
C GLU A 92 -13.89 -8.72 3.68
N LEU A 93 -13.82 -8.51 2.36
CA LEU A 93 -14.12 -9.55 1.37
C LEU A 93 -13.19 -10.75 1.54
N GLN A 94 -11.90 -10.47 1.70
CA GLN A 94 -10.88 -11.50 1.80
C GLN A 94 -10.95 -12.25 3.13
N ASP A 95 -11.29 -11.59 4.24
CA ASP A 95 -11.54 -12.25 5.53
C ASP A 95 -12.75 -13.18 5.45
N ILE A 96 -13.82 -12.78 4.76
CA ILE A 96 -15.00 -13.63 4.52
C ILE A 96 -14.64 -14.83 3.63
N GLU A 97 -13.83 -14.61 2.58
CA GLU A 97 -13.34 -15.70 1.73
C GLU A 97 -12.44 -16.67 2.51
N ASN A 98 -11.57 -16.16 3.38
CA ASN A 98 -10.72 -16.96 4.25
C ASN A 98 -11.54 -17.77 5.26
N GLU A 99 -12.57 -17.17 5.90
CA GLU A 99 -13.45 -17.89 6.82
C GLU A 99 -14.24 -18.99 6.08
N LEU A 100 -14.74 -18.70 4.88
CA LEU A 100 -15.39 -19.69 4.02
C LEU A 100 -14.46 -20.85 3.65
N ASP A 101 -13.19 -20.55 3.36
CA ASP A 101 -12.20 -21.56 3.01
C ASP A 101 -11.82 -22.40 4.24
N LEU A 102 -11.60 -21.78 5.41
CA LEU A 102 -11.37 -22.46 6.69
C LEU A 102 -12.53 -23.40 7.07
N LEU A 103 -13.77 -22.96 6.90
CA LEU A 103 -14.96 -23.79 7.14
C LEU A 103 -15.05 -24.96 6.16
N SER A 104 -14.46 -24.85 4.97
CA SER A 104 -14.40 -25.94 4.00
C SER A 104 -13.25 -26.93 4.25
N ILE A 105 -12.21 -26.54 4.98
CA ILE A 105 -11.04 -27.38 5.28
C ILE A 105 -11.42 -28.63 6.09
N SER A 106 -12.40 -28.54 7.00
CA SER A 106 -12.86 -29.66 7.85
C SER A 106 -13.36 -30.89 7.08
N HIS A 107 -13.72 -30.74 5.80
CA HIS A 107 -14.28 -31.80 4.96
C HIS A 107 -13.40 -32.16 3.75
N SER A 108 -12.19 -31.58 3.68
CA SER A 108 -11.27 -31.69 2.54
C SER A 108 -10.17 -32.74 2.77
N SER A 109 -9.55 -33.24 1.70
CA SER A 109 -8.40 -34.15 1.81
C SER A 109 -7.20 -33.43 2.46
N LEU A 110 -6.28 -34.20 3.05
CA LEU A 110 -5.05 -33.67 3.67
C LEU A 110 -4.24 -32.81 2.68
N GLU A 111 -4.24 -33.21 1.41
CA GLU A 111 -3.63 -32.45 0.30
C GLU A 111 -4.32 -31.09 0.10
N GLU A 112 -5.64 -31.07 -0.06
CA GLU A 112 -6.40 -29.84 -0.29
C GLU A 112 -6.30 -28.86 0.89
N ARG A 113 -6.27 -29.39 2.13
CA ARG A 113 -6.03 -28.59 3.34
C ARG A 113 -4.67 -27.92 3.33
N SER A 114 -3.62 -28.63 2.96
CA SER A 114 -2.26 -28.09 2.93
C SER A 114 -2.07 -27.07 1.80
N GLU A 115 -2.72 -27.27 0.65
CA GLU A 115 -2.73 -26.33 -0.47
C GLU A 115 -3.41 -25.02 -0.09
N LYS A 116 -4.58 -25.08 0.55
CA LYS A 116 -5.31 -23.90 1.03
C LYS A 116 -4.50 -23.10 2.04
N LEU A 117 -3.86 -23.78 2.99
CA LEU A 117 -3.00 -23.16 3.99
C LEU A 117 -1.78 -22.46 3.35
N PHE A 118 -1.18 -23.07 2.32
CA PHE A 118 -0.10 -22.47 1.55
C PHE A 118 -0.54 -21.22 0.78
N LYS A 119 -1.67 -21.29 0.06
CA LYS A 119 -2.24 -20.15 -0.68
C LYS A 119 -2.61 -19.00 0.26
N HIS A 120 -3.22 -19.32 1.39
CA HIS A 120 -3.58 -18.36 2.42
C HIS A 120 -2.35 -17.59 2.91
N HIS A 121 -1.31 -18.31 3.33
CA HIS A 121 -0.09 -17.68 3.82
C HIS A 121 0.57 -16.81 2.73
N HIS A 122 0.61 -17.27 1.48
CA HIS A 122 1.16 -16.48 0.36
C HIS A 122 0.38 -15.17 0.12
N LEU A 123 -0.96 -15.21 0.20
CA LEU A 123 -1.83 -14.04 0.06
C LEU A 123 -1.70 -13.07 1.24
N GLU A 124 -1.70 -13.62 2.47
CA GLU A 124 -1.31 -13.01 3.75
C GLU A 124 -0.15 -12.02 3.57
N LEU A 125 0.92 -12.61 3.07
CA LEU A 125 2.23 -12.00 2.96
C LEU A 125 2.34 -11.00 1.82
N LYS A 126 1.76 -11.31 0.66
CA LYS A 126 1.68 -10.37 -0.46
C LYS A 126 0.98 -9.08 -0.03
N ARG A 127 -0.10 -9.19 0.76
CA ARG A 127 -0.82 -8.01 1.30
C ARG A 127 0.09 -7.15 2.16
N TYR A 128 0.77 -7.73 3.15
CA TYR A 128 1.69 -6.95 3.99
C TYR A 128 2.79 -6.27 3.18
N TYR A 129 3.31 -6.93 2.15
CA TYR A 129 4.31 -6.36 1.27
C TYR A 129 3.75 -5.20 0.43
N ASP A 130 2.59 -5.40 -0.20
CA ASP A 130 1.92 -4.40 -1.03
C ASP A 130 1.48 -3.17 -0.19
N GLU A 131 1.05 -3.38 1.05
CA GLU A 131 0.62 -2.31 1.95
C GLU A 131 1.82 -1.46 2.43
N ASN A 132 2.94 -2.10 2.79
CA ASN A 132 4.19 -1.40 3.08
C ASN A 132 4.73 -0.64 1.85
N LEU A 133 4.68 -1.25 0.66
CA LEU A 133 5.07 -0.59 -0.58
C LEU A 133 4.20 0.62 -0.90
N LYS A 134 2.88 0.50 -0.73
CA LYS A 134 1.94 1.60 -0.98
C LYS A 134 2.16 2.76 -0.02
N GLN A 135 2.40 2.47 1.27
CA GLN A 135 2.73 3.49 2.27
C GLN A 135 4.05 4.20 1.94
N SER A 136 5.07 3.44 1.52
CA SER A 136 6.36 3.99 1.09
C SER A 136 6.25 4.84 -0.19
N SER A 137 5.44 4.41 -1.16
CA SER A 137 5.19 5.14 -2.41
C SER A 137 4.51 6.50 -2.17
N TRP A 138 3.58 6.59 -1.22
CA TRP A 138 2.95 7.88 -0.89
C TRP A 138 3.96 8.88 -0.30
N ILE A 139 4.84 8.43 0.59
CA ILE A 139 5.92 9.26 1.15
C ILE A 139 6.87 9.73 0.04
N PHE A 140 7.17 8.88 -0.94
CA PHE A 140 8.00 9.24 -2.09
C PHE A 140 7.37 10.34 -2.95
N VAL A 141 6.07 10.24 -3.26
CA VAL A 141 5.32 11.28 -4.00
C VAL A 141 5.31 12.60 -3.25
N VAL A 142 5.06 12.58 -1.94
CA VAL A 142 5.15 13.77 -1.08
C VAL A 142 6.56 14.37 -1.10
N GLY A 143 7.60 13.51 -1.09
CA GLY A 143 8.99 13.93 -1.21
C GLY A 143 9.27 14.70 -2.52
N ILE A 144 8.84 14.17 -3.67
CA ILE A 144 8.98 14.83 -4.97
C ILE A 144 8.24 16.18 -4.98
N ALA A 145 7.01 16.22 -4.47
CA ALA A 145 6.24 17.47 -4.38
C ALA A 145 6.96 18.53 -3.54
N CYS A 146 7.54 18.13 -2.40
CA CYS A 146 8.28 19.02 -1.51
C CYS A 146 9.55 19.57 -2.18
N ILE A 147 10.28 18.74 -2.95
CA ILE A 147 11.42 19.20 -3.77
C ILE A 147 10.96 20.24 -4.79
N GLY A 148 9.85 19.99 -5.49
CA GLY A 148 9.27 20.94 -6.45
C GLY A 148 8.92 22.29 -5.81
N VAL A 149 8.24 22.27 -4.65
CA VAL A 149 7.94 23.49 -3.88
C VAL A 149 9.22 24.21 -3.45
N GLY A 150 10.25 23.47 -3.02
CA GLY A 150 11.56 24.04 -2.69
C GLY A 150 12.18 24.79 -3.86
N PHE A 151 12.17 24.21 -5.06
CA PHE A 151 12.67 24.89 -6.27
C PHE A 151 11.86 26.13 -6.64
N VAL A 152 10.53 26.11 -6.48
CA VAL A 152 9.69 27.29 -6.73
C VAL A 152 10.04 28.42 -5.77
N ILE A 153 10.20 28.13 -4.47
CA ILE A 153 10.58 29.12 -3.46
C ILE A 153 11.96 29.72 -3.78
N ILE A 154 12.95 28.88 -4.13
CA ILE A 154 14.28 29.34 -4.55
C ILE A 154 14.20 30.23 -5.80
N GLY A 155 13.41 29.83 -6.80
CA GLY A 155 13.24 30.61 -8.03
C GLY A 155 12.58 31.97 -7.79
N VAL A 156 11.53 32.02 -6.97
CA VAL A 156 10.83 33.26 -6.60
C VAL A 156 11.74 34.19 -5.79
N THR A 157 12.47 33.65 -4.81
CA THR A 157 13.40 34.45 -4.00
C THR A 157 14.53 35.02 -4.83
N LEU A 158 15.13 34.24 -5.74
CA LEU A 158 16.14 34.72 -6.69
C LEU A 158 15.59 35.80 -7.63
N TYR A 159 14.38 35.62 -8.15
CA TYR A 159 13.73 36.61 -9.00
C TYR A 159 13.53 37.94 -8.26
N PHE A 160 13.04 37.90 -7.02
CA PHE A 160 12.82 39.08 -6.19
C PHE A 160 14.14 39.82 -5.87
N LEU A 161 15.23 39.07 -5.65
CA LEU A 161 16.57 39.60 -5.42
C LEU A 161 17.13 40.35 -6.64
N ILE A 162 16.93 39.80 -7.85
CA ILE A 162 17.41 40.42 -9.10
C ILE A 162 16.54 41.62 -9.48
N ALA A 163 15.22 41.52 -9.29
CA ALA A 163 14.28 42.58 -9.64
C ALA A 163 14.33 43.79 -8.69
N ASN A 164 14.67 43.60 -7.41
CA ASN A 164 14.64 44.64 -6.37
C ASN A 164 16.06 45.12 -5.97
N SER A 165 16.79 45.66 -6.96
CA SER A 165 18.21 46.06 -6.87
C SER A 165 18.53 47.23 -5.91
N SER A 166 17.55 47.79 -5.20
CA SER A 166 17.72 49.00 -4.38
C SER A 166 18.27 48.75 -2.96
N ASN A 167 18.14 47.54 -2.39
CA ASN A 167 18.55 47.20 -1.02
C ASN A 167 19.61 46.08 -0.96
N GLU A 168 20.80 46.31 -1.53
CA GLU A 168 21.88 45.31 -1.65
C GLU A 168 22.30 44.64 -0.31
N LEU A 169 22.33 45.39 0.78
CA LEU A 169 22.84 44.92 2.08
C LEU A 169 21.84 44.00 2.80
N GLU A 170 20.58 44.37 2.80
CA GLU A 170 19.48 43.60 3.39
C GLU A 170 19.27 42.29 2.62
N ASN A 171 19.34 42.37 1.29
CA ASN A 171 19.30 41.21 0.39
C ASN A 171 20.46 40.23 0.64
N LYS A 172 21.70 40.72 0.84
CA LYS A 172 22.86 39.87 1.16
C LYS A 172 22.73 39.17 2.50
N ILE A 173 22.19 39.85 3.53
CA ILE A 173 21.97 39.25 4.86
C ILE A 173 20.88 38.17 4.79
N ILE A 174 19.79 38.41 4.07
CA ILE A 174 18.71 37.44 3.87
C ILE A 174 19.24 36.19 3.14
N VAL A 175 19.99 36.36 2.05
CA VAL A 175 20.58 35.23 1.31
C VAL A 175 21.56 34.45 2.18
N ALA A 176 22.44 35.13 2.91
CA ALA A 176 23.43 34.48 3.76
C ALA A 176 22.77 33.69 4.90
N SER A 177 21.76 34.27 5.56
CA SER A 177 21.04 33.61 6.67
C SER A 177 20.19 32.43 6.19
N VAL A 178 19.43 32.58 5.11
CA VAL A 178 18.65 31.49 4.49
C VAL A 178 19.57 30.39 3.98
N GLY A 179 20.69 30.74 3.36
CA GLY A 179 21.70 29.77 2.91
C GLY A 179 22.33 28.98 4.06
N ALA A 180 22.71 29.66 5.15
CA ALA A 180 23.27 29.01 6.33
C ALA A 180 22.26 28.06 7.01
N ILE A 181 21.03 28.53 7.23
CA ILE A 181 19.96 27.70 7.81
C ILE A 181 19.62 26.52 6.90
N GLY A 182 19.53 26.76 5.59
CA GLY A 182 19.27 25.73 4.58
C GLY A 182 20.36 24.66 4.56
N ALA A 183 21.63 25.04 4.64
CA ALA A 183 22.75 24.10 4.67
C ALA A 183 22.74 23.22 5.93
N ILE A 184 22.52 23.83 7.11
CA ILE A 184 22.45 23.09 8.39
C ILE A 184 21.26 22.11 8.36
N LEU A 185 20.09 22.59 7.94
CA LEU A 185 18.88 21.79 7.91
C LEU A 185 18.96 20.67 6.87
N SER A 186 19.54 20.93 5.70
CA SER A 186 19.77 19.93 4.66
C SER A 186 20.67 18.80 5.15
N ASN A 187 21.76 19.11 5.85
CA ASN A 187 22.66 18.10 6.40
C ASN A 187 21.94 17.24 7.46
N PHE A 188 21.15 17.87 8.34
CA PHE A 188 20.34 17.15 9.32
C PHE A 188 19.33 16.20 8.66
N ILE A 189 18.58 16.69 7.67
CA ILE A 189 17.60 15.89 6.92
C ILE A 189 18.29 14.71 6.21
N ALA A 190 19.48 14.93 5.62
CA ALA A 190 20.24 13.89 4.94
C ALA A 190 20.63 12.74 5.90
N VAL A 191 21.10 13.06 7.11
CA VAL A 191 21.44 12.06 8.13
C VAL A 191 20.20 11.27 8.57
N ILE A 192 19.08 11.96 8.83
CA ILE A 192 17.82 11.31 9.19
C ILE A 192 17.32 10.40 8.05
N TYR A 193 17.39 10.86 6.81
CA TYR A 193 17.01 10.09 5.63
C TYR A 193 17.85 8.82 5.50
N LEU A 194 19.18 8.93 5.58
CA LEU A 194 20.07 7.77 5.47
C LEU A 194 19.81 6.75 6.59
N LYS A 195 19.60 7.23 7.83
CA LYS A 195 19.26 6.36 8.95
C LYS A 195 17.92 5.66 8.73
N MET A 196 16.88 6.41 8.36
CA MET A 196 15.55 5.86 8.08
C MET A 196 15.58 4.85 6.94
N HIS A 197 16.31 5.16 5.86
CA HIS A 197 16.50 4.27 4.72
C HIS A 197 17.19 2.96 5.16
N SER A 198 18.27 3.05 5.95
CA SER A 198 18.98 1.87 6.47
C SER A 198 18.09 1.00 7.36
N GLU A 199 17.33 1.59 8.28
CA GLU A 199 16.39 0.85 9.14
C GLU A 199 15.28 0.19 8.32
N THR A 200 14.76 0.89 7.31
CA THR A 200 13.74 0.35 6.40
C THR A 200 14.26 -0.86 5.62
N VAL A 201 15.48 -0.76 5.06
CA VAL A 201 16.12 -1.86 4.33
C VAL A 201 16.37 -3.06 5.25
N LYS A 202 16.80 -2.82 6.49
CA LYS A 202 17.02 -3.86 7.50
C LYS A 202 15.71 -4.59 7.85
N ALA A 203 14.66 -3.84 8.18
CA ALA A 203 13.35 -4.40 8.48
C ALA A 203 12.77 -5.19 7.30
N LEU A 204 12.93 -4.67 6.08
CA LEU A 204 12.50 -5.36 4.86
C LEU A 204 13.25 -6.68 4.65
N THR A 205 14.56 -6.70 4.91
CA THR A 205 15.39 -7.90 4.77
C THR A 205 15.02 -8.96 5.81
N GLU A 206 14.82 -8.56 7.07
CA GLU A 206 14.37 -9.47 8.13
C GLU A 206 12.99 -10.06 7.80
N PHE A 207 12.06 -9.22 7.33
CA PHE A 207 10.75 -9.66 6.88
C PHE A 207 10.84 -10.63 5.70
N HIS A 208 11.68 -10.33 4.70
CA HIS A 208 11.91 -11.23 3.56
C HIS A 208 12.49 -12.58 4.00
N ASN A 209 13.44 -12.60 4.93
CA ASN A 209 14.00 -13.85 5.45
C ASN A 209 12.94 -14.67 6.19
N ARG A 210 12.11 -14.01 7.03
CA ARG A 210 11.00 -14.66 7.70
C ARG A 210 9.96 -15.18 6.69
N PHE A 211 9.67 -14.39 5.64
CA PHE A 211 8.80 -14.77 4.53
C PHE A 211 9.28 -16.07 3.89
N VAL A 212 10.54 -16.10 3.47
CA VAL A 212 11.12 -17.22 2.72
C VAL A 212 11.06 -18.49 3.57
N ASN A 213 11.43 -18.40 4.84
CA ASN A 213 11.38 -19.54 5.76
C ASN A 213 9.97 -20.08 5.96
N THR A 214 9.00 -19.21 6.22
CA THR A 214 7.61 -19.66 6.43
C THR A 214 6.97 -20.14 5.13
N HIS A 215 7.32 -19.56 3.97
CA HIS A 215 6.90 -20.06 2.66
C HIS A 215 7.44 -21.46 2.38
N HIS A 216 8.73 -21.70 2.61
CA HIS A 216 9.32 -23.03 2.48
C HIS A 216 8.68 -24.04 3.42
N PHE A 217 8.31 -23.63 4.65
CA PHE A 217 7.59 -24.51 5.58
C PHE A 217 6.24 -24.96 5.02
N TYR A 218 5.37 -24.02 4.62
CA TYR A 218 4.05 -24.37 4.09
C TYR A 218 4.15 -25.16 2.77
N PHE A 219 5.11 -24.83 1.91
CA PHE A 219 5.37 -25.58 0.69
C PHE A 219 5.83 -27.02 1.00
N SER A 220 6.72 -27.19 1.97
CA SER A 220 7.16 -28.52 2.42
C SER A 220 6.00 -29.34 2.99
N ASN A 221 5.13 -28.73 3.78
CA ASN A 221 3.92 -29.38 4.29
C ASN A 221 2.98 -29.81 3.15
N PHE A 222 2.84 -28.98 2.11
CA PHE A 222 2.10 -29.36 0.90
C PHE A 222 2.74 -30.54 0.16
N LEU A 223 4.07 -30.57 0.00
CA LEU A 223 4.75 -31.70 -0.61
C LEU A 223 4.59 -32.99 0.20
N LEU A 224 4.71 -32.90 1.54
CA LEU A 224 4.48 -34.02 2.46
C LEU A 224 3.06 -34.57 2.33
N SER A 225 2.07 -33.70 2.13
CA SER A 225 0.67 -34.10 1.97
C SER A 225 0.41 -34.98 0.74
N LYS A 226 1.26 -34.88 -0.30
CA LYS A 226 1.20 -35.70 -1.52
C LYS A 226 1.81 -37.10 -1.34
N ILE A 227 2.52 -37.35 -0.24
CA ILE A 227 3.09 -38.66 0.06
C ILE A 227 1.97 -39.61 0.49
N GLN A 228 1.70 -40.60 -0.37
CA GLN A 228 0.64 -41.59 -0.17
C GLN A 228 0.96 -42.57 0.98
N ASN A 229 2.24 -42.93 1.14
CA ASN A 229 2.69 -43.81 2.21
C ASN A 229 2.75 -43.05 3.54
N GLU A 230 1.96 -43.48 4.51
CA GLU A 230 1.78 -42.81 5.79
C GLU A 230 3.06 -42.82 6.65
N ASP A 231 3.75 -43.96 6.75
CA ASP A 231 4.99 -44.08 7.52
C ASP A 231 6.08 -43.15 6.97
N LYS A 232 6.26 -43.12 5.64
CA LYS A 232 7.22 -42.22 4.99
C LYS A 232 6.87 -40.75 5.13
N ARG A 233 5.58 -40.43 5.22
CA ARG A 233 5.10 -39.07 5.43
C ARG A 233 5.38 -38.60 6.85
N GLU A 234 5.17 -39.47 7.84
CA GLU A 234 5.45 -39.18 9.25
C GLU A 234 6.96 -39.01 9.48
N ASP A 235 7.79 -39.88 8.92
CA ASP A 235 9.25 -39.76 8.98
C ASP A 235 9.74 -38.44 8.39
N ALA A 236 9.19 -38.04 7.24
CA ALA A 236 9.57 -36.79 6.58
C ALA A 236 9.02 -35.55 7.31
N LEU A 237 7.90 -35.65 8.03
CA LEU A 237 7.40 -34.61 8.95
C LEU A 237 8.36 -34.42 10.14
N VAL A 238 8.85 -35.52 10.72
CA VAL A 238 9.84 -35.48 11.80
C VAL A 238 11.14 -34.85 11.31
N GLU A 239 11.63 -35.22 10.12
CA GLU A 239 12.83 -34.63 9.54
C GLU A 239 12.66 -33.11 9.27
N LEU A 240 11.49 -32.70 8.77
CA LEU A 240 11.15 -31.29 8.57
C LEU A 240 11.14 -30.52 9.90
N ALA A 241 10.52 -31.08 10.94
CA ALA A 241 10.45 -30.46 12.27
C ALA A 241 11.84 -30.32 12.91
N LEU A 242 12.72 -31.30 12.71
CA LEU A 242 14.11 -31.26 13.18
C LEU A 242 14.91 -30.17 12.46
N LYS A 243 14.82 -30.10 11.13
CA LYS A 243 15.51 -29.07 10.32
C LYS A 243 15.06 -27.65 10.66
N ILE A 244 13.77 -27.42 10.88
CA ILE A 244 13.23 -26.09 11.22
C ILE A 244 13.68 -25.63 12.60
N ASN A 245 13.78 -26.53 13.57
CA ASN A 245 14.26 -26.22 14.91
C ASN A 245 15.79 -26.21 15.02
N GLY A 246 16.52 -26.39 13.92
CA GLY A 246 17.99 -26.42 13.91
C GLY A 246 18.60 -27.65 14.60
N ILE A 247 17.81 -28.72 14.76
CA ILE A 247 18.23 -29.97 15.38
C ILE A 247 18.63 -30.92 14.24
N SER A 248 19.90 -31.34 14.18
CA SER A 248 20.33 -32.32 13.17
C SER A 248 19.57 -33.64 13.35
N PRO A 249 19.10 -34.29 12.26
CA PRO A 249 18.47 -35.60 12.37
C PRO A 249 19.41 -36.57 13.06
N LYS A 250 18.93 -37.31 14.07
CA LYS A 250 19.67 -38.46 14.59
C LYS A 250 19.82 -39.46 13.45
N ALA A 251 21.06 -39.84 13.16
CA ALA A 251 21.35 -40.90 12.21
C ALA A 251 20.49 -42.14 12.54
N PRO A 252 19.93 -42.84 11.53
CA PRO A 252 19.16 -44.04 11.78
C PRO A 252 20.04 -45.02 12.56
N ALA A 253 19.50 -45.57 13.64
CA ALA A 253 20.12 -46.66 14.37
C ALA A 253 20.38 -47.79 13.36
N GLN A 254 21.66 -47.98 13.02
CA GLN A 254 22.07 -49.15 12.25
C GLN A 254 21.60 -50.37 13.00
N GLY A 255 20.83 -51.20 12.29
CA GLY A 255 20.22 -52.39 12.83
C GLY A 255 21.22 -53.33 13.46
N GLU A 256 20.68 -54.11 14.37
CA GLU A 256 21.14 -55.44 14.76
C GLU A 256 21.79 -56.17 13.57
N GLU A 257 23.13 -56.16 13.50
CA GLU A 257 23.86 -57.21 12.79
C GLU A 257 24.30 -58.25 13.81
N ASN A 258 23.60 -59.38 13.74
CA ASN A 258 24.00 -60.69 14.23
C ASN A 258 25.53 -60.86 14.37
N LYS A 259 25.98 -61.13 15.60
CA LYS A 259 26.81 -62.30 15.92
C LYS A 259 26.85 -62.58 17.42
#